data_AF-A0A929JC96-F1
#
_entry.id   AF-A0A929JC96-F1
#
_cell.length_a   1.000
_cell.length_b   1.000
_cell.length_c   1.000
_cell.angle_alpha   90.00
_cell.angle_beta   90.00
_cell.angle_gamma   90.00
#
_symmetry.space_group_name_H-M   'P 1'
#
loop_
_entity.id
_entity.type
_entity.pdbx_description
1 polymer ?
#
loop_
_entity_poly.entity_id
_entity_poly.type
_entity_poly.pdbx_seq_one_letter_code
_entity_poly.pdbx_strand_id
1 'polypeptide(L)'
;QVQHHAGKQLQEVVAVLPYYLKVTALQAYPRQDVASLSGDNWLAFLDKQYSGAAFSEGIGRKLLAVAYLPQDQWRLSEKDSEVLISMSRQWISKHREAADV
;
A
#
# COMPACT_ATOMS: atom_id res chain seq x y z
N GLN A 1 13.51 13.38 -23.00
CA GLN A 1 12.50 12.34 -23.33
C GLN A 1 12.57 11.11 -22.42
N VAL A 2 13.69 10.81 -21.75
CA VAL A 2 13.84 9.61 -20.90
C VAL A 2 13.11 9.70 -19.54
N GLN A 3 13.04 10.88 -18.92
CA GLN A 3 12.47 11.03 -17.56
C GLN A 3 10.93 10.87 -17.49
N HIS A 4 10.18 11.25 -18.53
CA HIS A 4 8.72 11.13 -18.54
C HIS A 4 8.23 9.67 -18.60
N HIS A 5 9.00 8.78 -19.23
CA HIS A 5 8.66 7.36 -19.34
C HIS A 5 8.81 6.65 -17.98
N ALA A 6 9.91 6.91 -17.27
CA ALA A 6 10.17 6.31 -15.97
C ALA A 6 9.08 6.68 -14.94
N GLY A 7 8.72 7.97 -14.87
CA GLY A 7 7.63 8.43 -14.00
C GLY A 7 6.28 7.77 -14.31
N LYS A 8 5.94 7.59 -15.59
CA LYS A 8 4.72 6.87 -15.99
C LYS A 8 4.75 5.40 -15.57
N GLN A 9 5.90 4.73 -15.75
CA GLN A 9 6.06 3.32 -15.37
C GLN A 9 5.91 3.12 -13.85
N LEU A 10 6.43 4.04 -13.03
CA LEU A 10 6.26 3.97 -11.58
C LEU A 10 4.80 4.18 -11.16
N GLN A 11 4.06 5.08 -11.83
CA GLN A 11 2.64 5.27 -11.55
C GLN A 11 1.81 4.01 -11.87
N GLU A 12 2.12 3.30 -12.95
CA GLU A 12 1.48 2.02 -13.28
C GLU A 12 1.74 0.95 -12.21
N VAL A 13 2.95 0.92 -11.62
CA VAL A 13 3.25 0.04 -10.48
C VAL A 13 2.53 0.48 -9.21
N VAL A 14 2.46 1.79 -8.93
CA VAL A 14 1.74 2.31 -7.76
C VAL A 14 0.25 1.96 -7.83
N ALA A 15 -0.35 2.03 -9.03
CA ALA A 15 -1.77 1.76 -9.26
C ALA A 15 -2.24 0.41 -8.70
N VAL A 16 -1.37 -0.60 -8.73
CA VAL A 16 -1.71 -1.97 -8.33
C VAL A 16 -1.43 -2.26 -6.86
N LEU A 17 -0.74 -1.37 -6.12
CA LEU A 17 -0.35 -1.63 -4.73
C LEU A 17 -1.53 -1.88 -3.79
N PRO A 18 -2.64 -1.10 -3.82
CA PRO A 18 -3.78 -1.36 -2.93
C PRO A 18 -4.37 -2.76 -3.12
N TYR A 19 -4.45 -3.22 -4.38
CA TYR A 19 -4.96 -4.55 -4.71
C TYR A 19 -4.06 -5.65 -4.13
N TYR A 20 -2.75 -5.59 -4.37
CA TYR A 20 -1.83 -6.63 -3.89
C TYR A 20 -1.78 -6.67 -2.37
N LEU A 21 -1.72 -5.52 -1.68
CA LEU A 21 -1.78 -5.49 -0.23
C LEU A 21 -3.07 -6.13 0.31
N LYS A 22 -4.21 -5.83 -0.32
CA LYS A 22 -5.50 -6.37 0.11
C LYS A 22 -5.61 -7.88 -0.12
N VAL A 23 -5.16 -8.37 -1.27
CA VAL A 23 -5.20 -9.81 -1.60
C VAL A 23 -4.19 -10.61 -0.78
N THR A 24 -3.01 -10.05 -0.50
CA THR A 24 -2.05 -10.68 0.42
C THR A 24 -2.65 -10.76 1.84
N ALA A 25 -3.26 -9.69 2.35
CA ALA A 25 -3.92 -9.73 3.65
C ALA A 25 -5.09 -10.74 3.68
N LEU A 26 -5.90 -10.83 2.63
CA LEU A 26 -7.00 -11.81 2.59
C LEU A 26 -6.53 -13.27 2.53
N GLN A 27 -5.27 -13.51 2.14
CA GLN A 27 -4.66 -14.85 2.15
C GLN A 27 -3.99 -15.18 3.48
N ALA A 28 -3.41 -14.18 4.16
CA ALA A 28 -2.66 -14.38 5.40
C ALA A 28 -3.50 -14.31 6.68
N TYR A 29 -4.70 -13.71 6.64
CA TYR A 29 -5.54 -13.49 7.83
C TYR A 29 -7.00 -13.88 7.60
N PRO A 30 -7.78 -14.14 8.67
CA PRO A 30 -9.20 -14.48 8.54
C PRO A 30 -9.97 -13.40 7.77
N ARG A 31 -10.78 -13.84 6.80
CA ARG A 31 -11.55 -12.94 5.93
C ARG A 31 -12.44 -11.97 6.71
N GLN A 32 -13.03 -12.41 7.81
CA GLN A 32 -13.90 -11.58 8.66
C GLN A 32 -13.18 -10.38 9.28
N ASP A 33 -11.86 -10.47 9.46
CA ASP A 33 -11.05 -9.41 10.08
C ASP A 33 -10.57 -8.39 9.04
N VAL A 34 -10.45 -8.80 7.77
CA VAL A 34 -9.83 -7.98 6.71
C VAL A 34 -10.85 -7.41 5.72
N ALA A 35 -11.88 -8.17 5.36
CA ALA A 35 -12.71 -7.86 4.19
C ALA A 35 -13.49 -6.55 4.32
N SER A 36 -13.93 -6.21 5.53
CA SER A 36 -14.67 -4.97 5.82
C SER A 36 -13.76 -3.75 6.02
N LEU A 37 -12.43 -3.93 6.16
CA LEU A 37 -11.52 -2.83 6.43
C LEU A 37 -11.33 -1.93 5.20
N SER A 38 -11.50 -0.64 5.39
CA SER A 38 -11.27 0.43 4.41
C SER A 38 -10.75 1.68 5.11
N GLY A 39 -10.28 2.67 4.33
CA GLY A 39 -9.86 3.96 4.89
C GLY A 39 -8.77 3.83 5.97
N ASP A 40 -8.86 4.65 7.02
CA ASP A 40 -7.88 4.65 8.11
C ASP A 40 -7.83 3.33 8.88
N ASN A 41 -8.96 2.61 9.01
CA ASN A 41 -8.99 1.28 9.65
C ASN A 41 -8.14 0.25 8.88
N TRP A 42 -8.12 0.36 7.55
CA TRP A 42 -7.25 -0.46 6.71
C TRP A 42 -5.77 -0.11 6.92
N LEU A 43 -5.42 1.17 7.01
CA LEU A 43 -4.03 1.58 7.26
C LEU A 43 -3.55 1.14 8.65
N ALA A 44 -4.37 1.30 9.68
CA ALA A 44 -4.05 0.86 11.04
C ALA A 44 -3.84 -0.66 11.12
N PHE A 45 -4.62 -1.43 10.36
CA PHE A 45 -4.38 -2.87 10.23
C PHE A 45 -3.00 -3.16 9.62
N LEU A 46 -2.63 -2.50 8.52
CA LEU A 46 -1.31 -2.71 7.91
C LEU A 46 -0.18 -2.43 8.92
N ASP A 47 -0.29 -1.35 9.68
CA ASP A 47 0.71 -0.93 10.68
C ASP A 47 0.85 -1.92 11.83
N LYS A 48 -0.26 -2.52 12.27
CA LYS A 48 -0.22 -3.53 13.34
C LYS A 48 0.56 -4.78 12.95
N GLN A 49 0.58 -5.11 11.66
CA GLN A 49 1.08 -6.39 11.18
C GLN A 49 2.54 -6.41 10.73
N TYR A 50 3.25 -5.28 10.82
CA TYR A 50 4.66 -5.25 10.53
C TYR A 50 5.36 -4.10 11.26
N SER A 51 6.68 -4.19 11.46
CA SER A 51 7.45 -3.19 12.21
C SER A 51 8.18 -2.17 11.33
N GLY A 52 7.71 -1.94 10.10
CA GLY A 52 8.32 -0.96 9.19
C GLY A 52 7.62 0.40 9.24
N ALA A 53 7.67 1.14 8.12
CA ALA A 53 7.14 2.50 8.05
C ALA A 53 5.61 2.57 8.14
N ALA A 54 5.06 3.48 8.94
CA ALA A 54 3.61 3.56 9.10
C ALA A 54 2.89 3.95 7.79
N PHE A 55 1.88 3.16 7.41
CA PHE A 55 0.89 3.45 6.38
C PHE A 55 -0.12 4.49 6.85
N SER A 56 -0.45 4.53 8.13
CA SER A 56 -1.41 5.52 8.68
C SER A 56 -0.86 6.95 8.73
N GLU A 57 0.44 7.13 8.48
CA GLU A 57 1.14 8.41 8.58
C GLU A 57 1.88 8.79 7.28
N GLY A 58 2.29 10.07 7.20
CA GLY A 58 3.17 10.58 6.16
C GLY A 58 2.76 10.17 4.74
N ILE A 59 3.72 9.62 4.00
CA ILE A 59 3.49 9.19 2.62
C ILE A 59 2.60 7.95 2.51
N GLY A 60 2.58 7.09 3.53
CA GLY A 60 1.76 5.88 3.55
C GLY A 60 0.27 6.14 3.36
N ARG A 61 -0.23 7.28 3.87
CA ARG A 61 -1.63 7.71 3.72
C ARG A 61 -2.06 7.86 2.26
N LYS A 62 -1.11 8.12 1.35
CA LYS A 62 -1.39 8.22 -0.08
C LYS A 62 -1.88 6.90 -0.69
N LEU A 63 -1.68 5.76 -0.02
CA LEU A 63 -2.29 4.50 -0.44
C LEU A 63 -3.81 4.61 -0.58
N LEU A 64 -4.49 5.40 0.26
CA LEU A 64 -5.93 5.63 0.13
C LEU A 64 -6.29 6.47 -1.10
N ALA A 65 -5.47 7.47 -1.43
CA ALA A 65 -5.67 8.25 -2.65
C ALA A 65 -5.50 7.36 -3.89
N VAL A 66 -4.50 6.46 -3.88
CA VAL A 66 -4.29 5.48 -4.95
C VAL A 66 -5.47 4.51 -5.06
N ALA A 67 -6.06 4.10 -3.93
CA ALA A 67 -7.15 3.13 -3.90
C ALA A 67 -8.51 3.69 -4.35
N TYR A 68 -8.78 4.96 -4.09
CA TYR A 68 -10.14 5.51 -4.20
C TYR A 68 -10.27 6.73 -5.13
N LEU A 69 -9.16 7.33 -5.55
CA LEU A 69 -9.19 8.53 -6.41
C LEU A 69 -8.63 8.24 -7.80
N PRO A 70 -9.08 8.99 -8.82
CA PRO A 70 -8.46 8.99 -10.13
C PRO A 70 -6.96 9.35 -10.08
N GLN A 71 -6.18 8.84 -11.04
CA GLN A 71 -4.71 8.93 -11.06
C GLN A 71 -4.15 10.36 -11.03
N ASP A 72 -4.82 11.30 -11.70
CA ASP A 72 -4.48 12.71 -11.72
C ASP A 72 -4.61 13.38 -10.33
N GLN A 73 -5.35 12.77 -9.40
CA GLN A 73 -5.57 13.27 -8.05
C GLN A 73 -4.66 12.64 -6.99
N TRP A 74 -3.83 11.66 -7.34
CA TRP A 74 -2.94 11.01 -6.36
C TRP A 74 -1.93 12.00 -5.74
N ARG A 75 -1.51 13.00 -6.54
CA ARG A 75 -0.52 14.01 -6.15
C ARG A 75 0.73 13.34 -5.54
N LEU A 76 1.38 12.51 -6.34
CA LEU A 76 2.60 11.77 -6.01
C LEU A 76 3.75 12.25 -6.89
N SER A 77 4.88 12.56 -6.27
CA SER A 77 6.14 12.68 -6.98
C SER A 77 6.71 11.29 -7.35
N GLU A 78 7.74 11.28 -8.18
CA GLU A 78 8.51 10.06 -8.46
C GLU A 78 9.09 9.48 -7.16
N LYS A 79 9.60 10.35 -6.26
CA LYS A 79 10.15 9.92 -4.98
C LYS A 79 9.10 9.29 -4.08
N ASP A 80 7.92 9.89 -4.02
CA ASP A 80 6.79 9.35 -3.26
C ASP A 80 6.39 7.96 -3.76
N SER A 81 6.40 7.78 -5.09
CA SER A 81 6.09 6.51 -5.74
C SER A 81 7.09 5.43 -5.35
N GLU A 82 8.39 5.73 -5.39
CA GLU A 82 9.44 4.80 -4.94
C GLU A 82 9.25 4.38 -3.48
N VAL A 83 8.93 5.33 -2.61
CA VAL A 83 8.74 5.05 -1.18
C VAL A 83 7.52 4.17 -0.95
N LEU A 84 6.37 4.47 -1.58
CA LEU A 84 5.17 3.64 -1.49
C LEU A 84 5.41 2.21 -2.01
N ILE A 85 6.13 2.07 -3.13
CA ILE A 85 6.50 0.76 -3.67
C ILE A 85 7.36 -0.01 -2.68
N SER A 86 8.38 0.65 -2.10
CA SER A 86 9.26 0.04 -1.11
C SER A 86 8.51 -0.41 0.16
N MET A 87 7.66 0.46 0.71
CA MET A 87 6.82 0.14 1.88
C MET A 87 5.91 -1.05 1.60
N SER A 88 5.22 -1.04 0.46
CA SER A 88 4.29 -2.12 0.08
C SER A 88 5.01 -3.45 -0.13
N ARG A 89 6.18 -3.43 -0.77
CA ARG A 89 7.03 -4.63 -0.92
C ARG A 89 7.48 -5.17 0.43
N GLN A 90 7.93 -4.31 1.33
CA GLN A 90 8.35 -4.73 2.67
C GLN A 90 7.21 -5.36 3.46
N TRP A 91 6.00 -4.78 3.39
CA TRP A 91 4.82 -5.35 4.04
C TRP A 91 4.46 -6.72 3.46
N ILE A 92 4.39 -6.85 2.13
CA ILE A 92 4.09 -8.13 1.47
C ILE A 92 5.10 -9.22 1.88
N SER A 93 6.37 -8.88 2.06
CA SER A 93 7.41 -9.84 2.43
C SER A 93 7.56 -10.10 3.93
N LYS A 94 7.11 -9.21 4.82
CA LYS A 94 7.43 -9.25 6.26
C LYS A 94 6.21 -9.11 7.18
N HIS A 95 5.00 -9.09 6.64
CA HIS A 95 3.81 -9.11 7.47
C HIS A 95 3.79 -10.40 8.31
N ARG A 96 3.33 -10.29 9.56
CA ARG A 96 3.20 -11.44 10.46
C ARG A 96 2.03 -12.30 9.99
N GLU A 97 2.21 -13.60 9.85
CA GLU A 97 1.06 -14.47 9.54
C GLU A 97 0.13 -14.59 10.75
N ALA A 98 -1.15 -14.93 10.53
CA ALA A 98 -2.10 -15.09 11.65
C ALA A 98 -1.71 -16.19 12.65
N ALA A 99 -0.79 -17.10 12.29
CA ALA A 99 -0.30 -18.17 13.15
C ALA A 99 0.90 -17.77 14.05
N ASP A 100 1.46 -16.57 13.88
CA ASP A 100 2.64 -16.08 14.61
C ASP A 100 2.31 -15.25 15.88
N VAL A 101 1.09 -15.41 16.43
CA VAL A 101 0.61 -14.74 17.67
C VAL A 101 0.01 -15.72 18.67
#